data_AF-A0A136M4B4-F1
#
_entry.id   AF-A0A136M4B4-F1
#
_cell.length_a   1.000
_cell.length_b   1.000
_cell.length_c   1.000
_cell.angle_alpha   90.00
_cell.angle_beta   90.00
_cell.angle_gamma   90.00
#
_symmetry.space_group_name_H-M   'P 1'
#
loop_
_entity.id
_entity.type
_entity.pdbx_description
1 polymer ?
#
loop_
_entity_poly.entity_id
_entity_poly.type
_entity_poly.pdbx_seq_one_letter_code
_entity_poly.pdbx_strand_id
1 'polypeptide(L)' 'MILQALAEYFDRKAADPDSDIAPSGFEWKEIPYVIILKHEGNPINISSTYEIEGKKKKAKTFFWFLFR' A
#
# COMPACT_ATOMS: atom_id res chain seq x y z
N MET A 1 -23.03 7.07 -21.00
CA MET A 1 -21.56 7.14 -21.14
C MET A 1 -20.96 6.45 -19.91
N ILE A 2 -20.44 5.23 -20.07
CA ILE A 2 -20.15 4.33 -18.93
C ILE A 2 -18.96 4.80 -18.06
N LEU A 3 -18.05 5.58 -18.64
CA LEU A 3 -16.87 6.10 -17.93
C LEU A 3 -17.24 7.18 -16.90
N GLN A 4 -18.23 8.02 -17.19
CA GLN A 4 -18.64 9.10 -16.30
C GLN A 4 -19.34 8.56 -15.04
N ALA A 5 -20.17 7.52 -15.20
CA ALA A 5 -20.78 6.82 -14.07
C ALA A 5 -19.74 6.08 -13.21
N LEU A 6 -18.68 5.56 -13.83
CA LEU A 6 -17.57 4.94 -13.09
C LEU A 6 -16.80 5.98 -12.27
N ALA A 7 -16.50 7.15 -12.86
CA ALA A 7 -15.81 8.24 -12.18
C ALA A 7 -16.60 8.73 -10.96
N GLU A 8 -17.90 8.99 -11.12
CA GLU A 8 -18.77 9.39 -10.00
C GLU A 8 -18.86 8.33 -8.90
N TYR A 9 -18.80 7.04 -9.25
CA TYR A 9 -18.74 5.96 -8.29
C TYR A 9 -17.43 5.97 -7.50
N PHE A 10 -16.28 6.13 -8.18
CA PHE A 10 -14.97 6.21 -7.54
C PHE A 10 -14.80 7.46 -6.68
N ASP A 11 -15.33 8.62 -7.10
CA ASP A 11 -15.28 9.86 -6.30
C ASP A 11 -16.03 9.72 -4.98
N ARG A 12 -17.23 9.12 -5.00
CA ARG A 12 -18.01 8.85 -3.78
C ARG A 12 -17.29 7.88 -2.86
N LYS A 13 -16.64 6.88 -3.45
CA LYS A 13 -15.91 5.86 -2.70
C LYS A 13 -14.57 6.40 -2.17
N ALA A 14 -13.92 7.36 -2.83
CA ALA A 14 -12.71 8.01 -2.32
C ALA A 14 -13.01 9.01 -1.17
N ALA A 15 -14.22 9.57 -1.14
CA ALA A 15 -14.70 10.42 -0.04
C ALA A 15 -15.09 9.64 1.22
N ASP A 16 -15.19 8.31 1.13
CA ASP A 16 -15.49 7.43 2.26
C ASP A 16 -14.17 7.04 2.99
N PRO A 17 -14.00 7.40 4.27
CA PRO A 17 -12.76 7.15 5.02
C PRO A 17 -12.47 5.66 5.26
N ASP A 18 -13.44 4.76 5.07
CA ASP A 18 -13.27 3.29 5.16
C ASP A 18 -12.96 2.63 3.80
N SER A 19 -12.82 3.43 2.75
CA SER A 19 -12.60 2.92 1.41
C SER A 19 -11.14 2.57 1.19
N ASP A 20 -10.89 1.31 0.82
CA ASP A 20 -9.57 0.75 0.51
C ASP A 20 -8.97 1.27 -0.82
N ILE A 21 -9.46 2.41 -1.31
CA ILE A 21 -8.96 3.04 -2.54
C ILE A 21 -7.69 3.81 -2.21
N ALA A 22 -6.59 3.38 -2.84
CA ALA A 22 -5.36 4.12 -2.78
C ALA A 22 -5.52 5.50 -3.43
N PRO A 23 -5.21 6.61 -2.71
CA PRO A 23 -5.07 7.93 -3.33
C PRO A 23 -4.20 7.94 -4.59
N SER A 24 -4.49 8.89 -5.48
CA SER A 24 -3.75 9.06 -6.74
C SER A 24 -2.25 9.20 -6.48
N GLY A 25 -1.44 8.43 -7.22
CA GLY A 25 0.01 8.37 -7.03
C GLY A 25 0.47 7.37 -5.97
N PHE A 26 -0.44 6.60 -5.36
CA PHE A 26 -0.10 5.51 -4.47
C PHE A 26 -0.75 4.19 -4.91
N GLU A 27 -0.11 3.10 -4.54
CA GLU A 27 -0.56 1.74 -4.83
C GLU A 27 -0.37 0.87 -3.58
N TRP A 28 -1.35 0.01 -3.30
CA TRP A 28 -1.20 -1.07 -2.33
C TRP A 28 -0.24 -2.12 -2.88
N LYS A 29 0.95 -2.20 -2.28
CA LYS A 29 2.00 -3.10 -2.75
C LYS A 29 2.52 -3.98 -1.62
N GLU A 30 2.66 -5.26 -1.93
CA GLU A 30 3.36 -6.20 -1.06
C GLU A 30 4.86 -5.87 -1.07
N ILE A 31 5.41 -5.52 0.11
CA ILE A 31 6.83 -5.22 0.27
C ILE A 31 7.44 -6.27 1.18
N PRO A 32 8.25 -7.21 0.68
CA PRO A 32 8.79 -8.31 1.47
C PRO A 32 9.88 -7.96 2.49
N TYR A 33 10.60 -6.86 2.26
CA TYR A 33 11.74 -6.46 3.06
C TYR A 33 11.70 -4.96 3.34
N VAL A 34 11.95 -4.58 4.59
CA VAL A 34 12.06 -3.19 5.02
C VAL A 34 13.40 -2.96 5.72
N ILE A 35 13.98 -1.77 5.51
CA ILE A 35 15.21 -1.37 6.19
C ILE A 35 14.82 -0.66 7.49
N ILE A 36 15.36 -1.13 8.62
CA ILE A 36 15.21 -0.48 9.92
C ILE A 36 16.35 0.54 10.04
N LEU A 37 15.97 1.81 10.16
CA LEU A 37 16.89 2.92 10.37
C LEU A 37 16.95 3.29 11.86
N LYS A 38 18.12 3.73 12.32
CA LYS A 38 18.28 4.51 13.56
C LYS A 38 17.57 5.85 13.40
N HIS A 39 17.29 6.50 14.53
CA HIS A 39 16.78 7.87 14.52
C HIS A 39 17.71 8.83 13.74
N GLU A 40 19.02 8.58 13.75
CA GLU A 40 20.05 9.31 13.01
C GLU A 40 20.04 9.04 11.49
N GLY A 41 19.13 8.19 10.99
CA GLY A 41 19.05 7.81 9.57
C GLY A 41 20.01 6.68 9.16
N ASN A 42 20.86 6.20 10.07
CA ASN A 42 21.80 5.12 9.80
C ASN A 42 21.09 3.76 9.73
N PRO A 43 21.28 2.95 8.68
CA PRO A 43 20.66 1.62 8.60
C PRO A 43 21.24 0.68 9.64
N ILE A 44 20.35 0.01 10.37
CA ILE A 44 20.71 -0.95 11.43
C ILE A 44 20.53 -2.38 10.93
N ASN A 45 19.42 -2.64 10.23
CA ASN A 45 19.02 -3.99 9.87
C ASN A 45 18.04 -4.00 8.68
N ILE A 46 17.88 -5.17 8.06
CA ILE A 46 16.84 -5.46 7.08
C ILE A 46 15.92 -6.52 7.70
N SER A 47 14.63 -6.20 7.80
CA SER A 47 13.63 -7.11 8.37
C SER A 47 12.68 -7.61 7.29
N SER A 48 12.34 -8.89 7.35
CA SER A 48 11.31 -9.49 6.49
C SER A 48 9.92 -9.24 7.06
N THR A 49 8.99 -8.82 6.20
CA THR A 49 7.58 -8.55 6.54
C THR A 49 6.65 -9.69 6.08
N TYR A 50 7.20 -10.86 5.78
CA TYR A 50 6.41 -12.04 5.47
C TYR A 50 5.59 -12.45 6.70
N GLU A 51 4.27 -12.44 6.53
CA GLU A 51 3.34 -13.04 7.46
C GLU A 51 2.89 -14.40 6.92
N ILE A 52 2.77 -15.37 7.82
CA ILE A 52 2.29 -16.71 7.49
C ILE A 52 0.78 -16.69 7.69
N GLU A 53 0.04 -16.33 6.65
CA GLU A 53 -1.42 -16.43 6.64
C GLU A 53 -1.80 -17.83 6.12
N GLY A 54 -1.83 -18.81 7.02
CA GLY A 54 -2.12 -20.21 6.70
C GLY A 54 -0.98 -20.93 5.98
N LYS A 55 -1.20 -21.40 4.73
CA LYS A 55 -0.22 -22.14 3.90
C LYS A 55 0.57 -21.27 2.91
N LYS A 56 0.22 -19.99 2.78
CA LYS A 56 0.86 -19.06 1.82
C LYS A 56 1.68 -18.02 2.59
N LYS A 57 2.93 -17.83 2.18
CA LYS A 57 3.76 -16.72 2.65
C LYS A 57 3.33 -15.47 1.89
N LYS A 58 2.69 -14.51 2.56
CA LYS A 58 2.35 -13.21 1.98
C LYS A 58 3.17 -12.14 2.67
N ALA A 59 3.71 -11.21 1.90
CA ALA A 59 4.37 -10.05 2.48
C ALA A 59 3.32 -9.03 2.90
N LYS A 60 3.60 -8.28 3.96
CA LYS A 60 2.71 -7.21 4.40
C LYS A 60 2.53 -6.18 3.28
N THR A 61 1.28 -5.77 3.09
CA THR A 61 0.93 -4.73 2.13
C THR A 61 1.20 -3.36 2.75
N PHE A 62 1.85 -2.50 2.00
CA PHE A 62 2.11 -1.12 2.38
C PHE A 62 1.55 -0.18 1.33
N PHE A 63 1.35 1.05 1.78
CA PHE A 63 0.98 2.15 0.93
C PHE A 63 2.23 2.67 0.22
N TRP A 64 2.45 2.26 -1.03
CA TRP A 64 3.66 2.61 -1.78
C TRP A 64 3.39 3.75 -2.73
N PHE A 65 4.21 4.81 -2.65
CA PHE A 65 4.13 5.92 -3.59
C PHE A 65 4.69 5.51 -4.95
N LEU A 66 3.87 5.62 -5.98
CA LEU A 66 4.24 5.39 -7.37
C LEU A 66 4.99 6.63 -7.88
N PHE A 67 6.31 6.57 -7.89
CA PHE A 67 7.13 7.57 -8.59
C PHE A 67 6.89 7.38 -10.10
N ARG A 68 6.12 8.28 -10.71
CA ARG A 68 5.82 8.29 -12.15
C ARG A 68 6.36 9.55 -12.80
#